data_AF-A0A3D4ZPQ1-F1
#
_entry.id   AF-A0A3D4ZPQ1-F1
#
_cell.length_a   1.000
_cell.length_b   1.000
_cell.length_c   1.000
_cell.angle_alpha   90.00
_cell.angle_beta   90.00
_cell.angle_gamma   90.00
#
_symmetry.space_group_name_H-M   'P 1'
#
loop_
_entity.id
_entity.type
_entity.pdbx_description
1 polymer ?
#
loop_
_entity_poly.entity_id
_entity_poly.type
_entity_poly.pdbx_seq_one_letter_code
_entity_poly.pdbx_strand_id
1 'polypeptide(L)'
;MSNETKTQGQILEEQLLLTPKNGAEILSEEEIAKADAFCEGYKAFLKHAKTEREAVAQTIQILKAHGYTEFDPDKKYLPGDKVYYSNRGKALCFATIGTRSMKEGIRLVASHIDSPRVDLKPNPLYEDAQIGYFKTHYYGGIRKYQW
;
A
#
# COMPACT_ATOMS: atom_id res chain seq x y z
N MET A 1 -37.34 13.37 -33.59
CA MET A 1 -35.94 13.64 -33.19
C MET A 1 -35.09 12.61 -33.91
N SER A 2 -34.15 13.09 -34.72
CA SER A 2 -33.47 12.36 -35.79
C SER A 2 -32.72 11.13 -35.29
N ASN A 3 -33.07 9.95 -35.84
CA ASN A 3 -32.22 8.76 -35.80
C ASN A 3 -31.00 9.01 -36.69
N GLU A 4 -29.98 9.68 -36.17
CA GLU A 4 -28.69 9.76 -36.85
C GLU A 4 -27.92 8.46 -36.62
N THR A 5 -27.77 7.68 -37.68
CA THR A 5 -26.94 6.48 -37.71
C THR A 5 -25.49 6.86 -37.44
N LYS A 6 -24.92 6.38 -36.33
CA LYS A 6 -23.51 6.65 -35.98
C LYS A 6 -22.58 6.28 -37.13
N THR A 7 -21.58 7.11 -37.38
CA THR A 7 -20.51 6.81 -38.36
C THR A 7 -19.63 5.66 -37.86
N GLN A 8 -18.95 4.97 -38.77
CA GLN A 8 -17.98 3.93 -38.41
C GLN A 8 -16.89 4.43 -37.45
N GLY A 9 -16.49 5.71 -37.58
CA GLY A 9 -15.53 6.36 -36.69
C GLY A 9 -16.05 6.48 -35.26
N GLN A 10 -17.31 6.90 -35.08
CA GLN A 10 -17.94 7.01 -33.76
C GLN A 10 -18.14 5.64 -33.09
N ILE A 11 -18.40 4.59 -33.87
CA ILE A 11 -18.49 3.22 -33.34
C ILE A 11 -17.11 2.74 -32.84
N LEU A 12 -16.05 3.00 -33.62
CA LEU A 12 -14.68 2.66 -33.21
C LEU A 12 -14.22 3.50 -32.01
N GLU A 13 -14.63 4.75 -31.92
CA GLU A 13 -14.37 5.63 -30.79
C GLU A 13 -14.92 5.03 -29.48
N GLU A 14 -16.18 4.59 -29.48
CA GLU A 14 -16.82 3.97 -28.31
C GLU A 14 -16.19 2.62 -27.92
N GLN A 15 -15.61 1.90 -28.88
CA GLN A 15 -14.99 0.59 -28.64
C GLN A 15 -13.53 0.67 -28.18
N LEU A 16 -12.79 1.67 -28.65
CA LEU A 16 -11.35 1.76 -28.47
C LEU A 16 -10.91 2.83 -27.47
N LEU A 17 -11.70 3.89 -27.30
CA LEU A 17 -11.35 4.97 -26.39
C LEU A 17 -11.93 4.73 -25.00
N LEU A 18 -11.13 5.08 -23.99
CA LEU A 18 -11.58 5.13 -22.62
C LEU A 18 -12.36 6.43 -22.39
N THR A 19 -13.64 6.32 -22.05
CA THR A 19 -14.46 7.45 -21.61
C THR A 19 -14.57 7.39 -20.08
N PRO A 20 -13.69 8.07 -19.32
CA PRO A 20 -13.71 7.98 -17.88
C PRO A 20 -15.00 8.58 -17.33
N LYS A 21 -15.67 7.83 -16.47
CA LYS A 21 -16.84 8.27 -15.70
C LYS A 21 -16.51 8.18 -14.21
N ASN A 22 -17.19 8.96 -13.39
CA ASN A 22 -16.99 8.89 -11.95
C ASN A 22 -17.48 7.52 -11.44
N GLY A 23 -16.66 6.82 -10.66
CA GLY A 23 -17.02 5.51 -10.12
C GLY A 23 -18.33 5.53 -9.32
N ALA A 24 -18.59 6.60 -8.56
CA ALA A 24 -19.83 6.73 -7.78
C ALA A 24 -21.10 6.87 -8.64
N GLU A 25 -20.97 7.27 -9.91
CA GLU A 25 -22.10 7.35 -10.85
C GLU A 25 -22.38 6.02 -11.56
N ILE A 26 -21.43 5.08 -11.52
CA ILE A 26 -21.48 3.81 -12.26
C ILE A 26 -21.77 2.64 -11.32
N LEU A 27 -21.25 2.71 -10.10
CA LEU A 27 -21.37 1.64 -9.11
C LEU A 27 -22.76 1.65 -8.47
N SER A 28 -23.27 0.46 -8.18
CA SER A 28 -24.47 0.27 -7.39
C SER A 28 -24.25 0.67 -5.92
N GLU A 29 -25.34 0.94 -5.19
CA GLU A 29 -25.28 1.22 -3.75
C GLU A 29 -24.61 0.09 -2.96
N GLU A 30 -24.81 -1.17 -3.37
CA GLU A 30 -24.18 -2.34 -2.75
C GLU A 30 -22.65 -2.36 -2.96
N GLU A 31 -22.18 -1.96 -4.14
CA GLU A 31 -20.74 -1.88 -4.44
C GLU A 31 -20.08 -0.73 -3.68
N ILE A 32 -20.76 0.41 -3.58
CA ILE A 32 -20.30 1.56 -2.77
C ILE A 32 -20.20 1.13 -1.30
N ALA A 33 -21.22 0.47 -0.75
CA ALA A 33 -21.20 -0.01 0.64
C ALA A 33 -20.05 -1.01 0.89
N LYS A 34 -19.74 -1.89 -0.07
CA LYS A 34 -18.58 -2.79 0.02
C LYS A 34 -17.25 -2.03 -0.01
N ALA A 35 -17.13 -1.00 -0.84
CA ALA A 35 -15.94 -0.16 -0.90
C ALA A 35 -15.73 0.62 0.40
N ASP A 36 -16.79 1.18 0.98
CA ASP A 36 -16.75 1.88 2.26
C ASP A 36 -16.35 0.94 3.40
N ALA A 37 -16.92 -0.26 3.45
CA ALA A 37 -16.56 -1.28 4.43
C ALA A 37 -15.08 -1.69 4.32
N PHE A 38 -14.54 -1.80 3.11
CA PHE A 38 -13.11 -2.05 2.88
C PHE A 38 -12.24 -0.93 3.44
N CYS A 39 -12.68 0.34 3.31
CA CYS A 39 -11.93 1.49 3.80
C CYS A 39 -11.78 1.52 5.32
N GLU A 40 -12.66 0.88 6.09
CA GLU A 40 -12.51 0.79 7.56
C GLU A 40 -11.25 0.04 7.96
N GLY A 41 -10.97 -1.10 7.32
CA GLY A 41 -9.74 -1.86 7.54
C GLY A 41 -8.49 -1.06 7.15
N TYR A 42 -8.58 -0.31 6.05
CA TYR A 42 -7.50 0.58 5.60
C TYR A 42 -7.23 1.70 6.61
N LYS A 43 -8.27 2.38 7.12
CA LYS A 43 -8.14 3.41 8.15
C LYS A 43 -7.53 2.86 9.43
N ALA A 44 -7.95 1.67 9.86
CA ALA A 44 -7.37 1.00 11.02
C ALA A 44 -5.88 0.70 10.82
N PHE A 45 -5.49 0.18 9.64
CA PHE A 45 -4.09 -0.04 9.30
C PHE A 45 -3.29 1.27 9.37
N LEU A 46 -3.76 2.33 8.72
CA LEU A 46 -3.10 3.65 8.75
C LEU A 46 -3.00 4.22 10.16
N LYS A 47 -3.96 3.95 11.05
CA LYS A 47 -3.92 4.40 12.44
C LYS A 47 -2.75 3.79 13.21
N HIS A 48 -2.38 2.55 12.90
CA HIS A 48 -1.36 1.80 13.64
C HIS A 48 0.01 1.73 12.92
N ALA A 49 0.06 1.97 11.61
CA ALA A 49 1.27 1.92 10.80
C ALA A 49 1.80 3.32 10.48
N LYS A 50 2.38 4.02 11.46
CA LYS A 50 2.87 5.40 11.28
C LYS A 50 4.32 5.48 10.83
N THR A 51 5.10 4.48 11.21
CA THR A 51 6.50 4.32 10.82
C THR A 51 6.68 3.08 9.94
N GLU A 52 7.80 3.00 9.22
CA GLU A 52 8.10 1.84 8.38
C GLU A 52 8.16 0.54 9.20
N ARG A 53 8.61 0.65 10.45
CA ARG A 53 8.71 -0.50 11.37
C ARG A 53 7.35 -1.00 11.81
N GLU A 54 6.45 -0.08 12.15
CA GLU A 54 5.07 -0.43 12.52
C GLU A 54 4.32 -0.99 11.31
N ALA A 55 4.50 -0.42 10.12
CA ALA A 55 3.91 -0.93 8.90
C ALA A 55 4.34 -2.38 8.62
N VAL A 56 5.63 -2.70 8.76
CA VAL A 56 6.11 -4.09 8.66
C VAL A 56 5.47 -4.98 9.72
N ALA A 57 5.47 -4.54 10.99
CA ALA A 57 4.92 -5.34 12.09
C ALA A 57 3.42 -5.64 11.90
N GLN A 58 2.61 -4.64 11.57
CA GLN A 58 1.18 -4.78 11.29
C GLN A 58 0.95 -5.71 10.10
N THR A 59 1.71 -5.54 9.01
CA THR A 59 1.58 -6.39 7.82
C THR A 59 1.93 -7.84 8.12
N ILE A 60 2.97 -8.12 8.91
CA ILE A 60 3.31 -9.49 9.32
C ILE A 60 2.17 -10.14 10.12
N GLN A 61 1.48 -9.41 11.00
CA GLN A 61 0.32 -9.97 11.73
C GLN A 61 -0.81 -10.34 10.77
N ILE A 62 -1.12 -9.47 9.81
CA ILE A 62 -2.11 -9.73 8.76
C ILE A 62 -1.71 -10.96 7.94
N LEU A 63 -0.45 -11.04 7.50
CA LEU A 63 0.07 -12.16 6.72
C LEU A 63 -0.04 -13.48 7.47
N LYS A 64 0.37 -13.52 8.74
CA LYS A 64 0.25 -14.72 9.59
C LYS A 64 -1.19 -15.17 9.76
N ALA A 65 -2.12 -14.24 9.97
CA ALA A 65 -3.56 -14.54 10.04
C ALA A 65 -4.11 -15.14 8.74
N HIS A 66 -3.48 -14.85 7.60
CA HIS A 66 -3.84 -15.40 6.28
C HIS A 66 -2.98 -16.60 5.86
N GLY A 67 -2.30 -17.25 6.81
CA GLY A 67 -1.54 -18.49 6.57
C GLY A 67 -0.19 -18.29 5.89
N TYR A 68 0.35 -17.08 5.85
CA TYR A 68 1.72 -16.86 5.38
C TYR A 68 2.73 -17.27 6.45
N THR A 69 3.83 -17.85 5.99
CA THR A 69 4.96 -18.28 6.82
C THR A 69 6.23 -17.52 6.45
N GLU A 70 7.19 -17.46 7.37
CA GLU A 70 8.47 -16.81 7.09
C GLU A 70 9.28 -17.59 6.05
N PHE A 71 10.08 -16.88 5.27
CA PHE A 71 10.95 -17.46 4.25
C PHE A 71 12.04 -18.31 4.91
N ASP A 72 12.17 -19.52 4.41
CA ASP A 72 13.15 -20.51 4.80
C ASP A 72 14.00 -20.83 3.55
N PRO A 73 15.30 -20.53 3.56
CA PRO A 73 16.18 -20.76 2.40
C PRO A 73 16.35 -22.24 2.05
N ASP A 74 16.13 -23.15 3.00
CA ASP A 74 16.30 -24.59 2.80
C ASP A 74 15.00 -25.27 2.33
N LYS A 75 13.86 -24.56 2.43
CA LYS A 75 12.55 -25.06 2.02
C LYS A 75 12.35 -24.95 0.50
N LYS A 76 11.86 -26.04 -0.10
CA LYS A 76 11.28 -26.01 -1.45
C LYS A 76 9.82 -25.59 -1.37
N TYR A 77 9.49 -24.51 -2.07
CA TYR A 77 8.12 -23.99 -2.13
C TYR A 77 7.34 -24.55 -3.31
N LEU A 78 6.09 -24.91 -3.08
CA LEU A 78 5.16 -25.46 -4.05
C LEU A 78 4.08 -24.43 -4.43
N PRO A 79 3.40 -24.62 -5.58
CA PRO A 79 2.26 -23.78 -5.94
C PRO A 79 1.23 -23.71 -4.81
N GLY A 80 0.77 -22.50 -4.49
CA GLY A 80 -0.14 -22.21 -3.38
C GLY A 80 0.53 -21.84 -2.06
N ASP A 81 1.83 -22.12 -1.89
CA ASP A 81 2.55 -21.73 -0.68
C ASP A 81 2.56 -20.22 -0.47
N LYS A 82 2.36 -19.81 0.78
CA LYS A 82 2.32 -18.41 1.21
C LYS A 82 3.54 -18.09 2.06
N VAL A 83 4.37 -17.18 1.58
CA VAL A 83 5.68 -16.88 2.18
C VAL A 83 5.92 -15.38 2.30
N TYR A 84 6.59 -14.95 3.36
CA TYR A 84 7.07 -13.57 3.53
C TYR A 84 8.52 -13.53 4.03
N TYR A 85 9.22 -12.45 3.72
CA TYR A 85 10.58 -12.16 4.17
C TYR A 85 10.66 -10.74 4.72
N SER A 86 11.04 -10.59 5.99
CA SER A 86 11.24 -9.29 6.65
C SER A 86 12.70 -8.87 6.59
N ASN A 87 12.99 -7.79 5.88
CA ASN A 87 14.33 -7.22 5.86
C ASN A 87 14.48 -6.22 7.00
N ARG A 88 15.12 -6.65 8.10
CA ARG A 88 15.46 -5.82 9.28
C ARG A 88 14.27 -5.08 9.91
N GLY A 89 13.06 -5.60 9.70
CA GLY A 89 11.83 -4.97 10.18
C GLY A 89 11.54 -3.60 9.57
N LYS A 90 12.07 -3.30 8.37
CA LYS A 90 11.87 -2.00 7.68
C LYS A 90 11.42 -2.13 6.23
N ALA A 91 11.55 -3.33 5.65
CA ALA A 91 10.99 -3.68 4.36
C ALA A 91 10.46 -5.11 4.42
N LEU A 92 9.48 -5.41 3.59
CA LEU A 92 8.79 -6.70 3.60
C LEU A 92 8.53 -7.13 2.15
N CYS A 93 8.89 -8.37 1.84
CA CYS A 93 8.50 -9.04 0.61
C CYS A 93 7.58 -10.20 0.97
N PHE A 94 6.52 -10.44 0.19
CA PHE A 94 5.66 -11.59 0.39
C PHE A 94 5.05 -12.04 -0.93
N ALA A 95 4.75 -13.33 -1.04
CA ALA A 95 4.24 -13.94 -2.26
C ALA A 95 3.33 -15.13 -1.94
N THR A 96 2.37 -15.37 -2.83
CA THR A 96 1.73 -16.67 -3.00
C THR A 96 2.33 -17.32 -4.25
N ILE A 97 2.92 -18.50 -4.12
CA ILE A 97 3.64 -19.17 -5.21
C ILE A 97 2.66 -19.65 -6.28
N GLY A 98 2.93 -19.31 -7.54
CA GLY A 98 2.12 -19.69 -8.69
C GLY A 98 2.40 -21.10 -9.20
N THR A 99 1.60 -21.54 -10.16
CA THR A 99 1.76 -22.86 -10.83
C THR A 99 2.77 -22.85 -11.97
N ARG A 100 3.05 -21.69 -12.56
CA ARG A 100 4.01 -21.51 -13.66
C ARG A 100 5.43 -21.34 -13.13
N SER A 101 6.41 -21.69 -13.95
CA SER A 101 7.82 -21.54 -13.58
C SER A 101 8.17 -20.07 -13.37
N MET A 102 8.98 -19.74 -12.36
CA MET A 102 9.49 -18.38 -12.18
C MET A 102 10.28 -17.87 -13.40
N LYS A 103 10.81 -18.77 -14.24
CA LYS A 103 11.47 -18.41 -15.51
C LYS A 103 10.52 -17.73 -16.51
N GLU A 104 9.22 -17.93 -16.38
CA GLU A 104 8.19 -17.28 -17.19
C GLU A 104 7.81 -15.89 -16.67
N GLY A 105 8.42 -15.46 -15.55
CA GLY A 105 8.22 -14.17 -14.92
C GLY A 105 7.32 -14.22 -13.69
N ILE A 106 7.13 -13.03 -13.09
CA ILE A 106 6.34 -12.82 -11.88
C ILE A 106 5.40 -11.63 -12.06
N ARG A 107 4.31 -11.61 -11.29
CA ARG A 107 3.47 -10.42 -11.12
C ARG A 107 3.91 -9.72 -9.84
N LEU A 108 4.54 -8.56 -9.98
CA LEU A 108 5.09 -7.81 -8.87
C LEU A 108 4.29 -6.51 -8.67
N VAL A 109 3.93 -6.25 -7.41
CA VAL A 109 3.44 -4.94 -6.96
C VAL A 109 4.44 -4.45 -5.92
N ALA A 110 4.91 -3.22 -6.08
CA ALA A 110 5.86 -2.60 -5.17
C ALA A 110 5.30 -1.25 -4.69
N SER A 111 5.49 -0.97 -3.41
CA SER A 111 5.21 0.31 -2.76
C SER A 111 6.31 0.61 -1.74
N HIS A 112 6.35 1.85 -1.26
CA HIS A 112 7.17 2.23 -0.12
C HIS A 112 6.28 2.43 1.11
N ILE A 113 6.86 2.23 2.30
CA ILE A 113 6.13 2.24 3.59
C ILE A 113 6.71 3.23 4.59
N ASP A 114 7.75 3.96 4.20
CA ASP A 114 8.22 5.13 4.91
C ASP A 114 7.39 6.37 4.51
N SER A 115 7.31 7.32 5.43
CA SER A 115 6.60 8.59 5.22
C SER A 115 7.42 9.74 5.82
N PRO A 116 7.24 10.98 5.34
CA PRO A 116 7.89 12.15 5.93
C PRO A 116 7.60 12.24 7.43
N ARG A 117 8.64 12.47 8.24
CA ARG A 117 8.57 12.46 9.71
C ARG A 117 9.63 13.35 10.34
N VAL A 118 9.53 13.49 11.65
CA VAL A 118 10.48 14.25 12.47
C VAL A 118 11.22 13.28 13.37
N ASP A 119 12.53 13.17 13.17
CA ASP A 119 13.40 12.30 13.95
C ASP A 119 14.14 13.07 15.01
N LEU A 120 14.48 12.40 16.10
CA LEU A 120 15.39 12.96 17.10
C LEU A 120 16.83 12.91 16.58
N LYS A 121 17.60 13.98 16.84
CA LYS A 121 19.06 13.94 16.65
C LYS A 121 19.69 12.95 17.65
N PRO A 122 20.91 12.44 17.39
CA PRO A 122 21.58 11.51 18.30
C PRO A 122 21.71 12.01 19.75
N ASN A 123 21.95 13.31 19.94
CA ASN A 123 21.92 13.99 21.24
C ASN A 123 20.80 15.04 21.23
N PRO A 124 19.54 14.65 21.49
CA PRO A 124 18.40 15.52 21.21
C PRO A 124 18.05 16.40 22.41
N LEU A 125 18.20 15.91 23.64
CA LEU A 125 17.76 16.60 24.84
C LEU A 125 18.63 17.84 25.10
N TYR A 126 18.00 19.00 25.26
CA TYR A 126 18.62 20.22 25.74
C TYR A 126 17.61 21.04 26.54
N GLU A 127 18.12 21.98 27.33
CA GLU A 127 17.28 22.95 28.04
C GLU A 127 17.47 24.33 27.41
N ASP A 128 16.38 25.06 27.27
CA ASP A 128 16.39 26.49 26.96
C ASP A 128 15.22 27.15 27.70
N ALA A 129 15.44 28.35 28.23
CA ALA A 129 14.44 29.06 29.06
C ALA A 129 13.75 28.18 30.14
N GLN A 130 14.52 27.31 30.81
CA GLN A 130 14.03 26.38 31.85
C GLN A 130 13.00 25.34 31.36
N ILE A 131 12.95 25.07 30.05
CA ILE A 131 12.11 24.05 29.42
C ILE A 131 13.00 23.02 28.72
N GLY A 132 12.71 21.74 28.93
CA GLY A 132 13.35 20.63 28.23
C GLY A 132 12.81 20.47 26.81
N TYR A 133 13.70 20.50 25.83
CA TYR A 133 13.39 20.34 24.41
C TYR A 133 14.15 19.17 23.80
N PHE A 134 13.65 18.69 22.66
CA PHE A 134 14.33 17.71 21.82
C PHE A 134 14.69 18.30 20.46
N LYS A 135 15.99 18.31 20.13
CA LYS A 135 16.47 18.67 18.79
C LYS A 135 16.08 17.59 17.81
N THR A 136 15.49 18.03 16.71
CA THR A 136 14.99 17.15 15.66
C THR A 136 15.75 17.32 14.34
N HIS A 137 15.54 16.36 13.45
CA HIS A 137 15.95 16.39 12.05
C HIS A 137 14.79 15.79 11.23
N TYR A 138 14.35 16.50 10.19
CA TYR A 138 13.27 15.97 9.37
C TYR A 138 13.76 14.91 8.40
N TYR A 139 12.91 13.95 8.11
CA TYR A 139 13.07 12.95 7.05
C TYR A 139 12.00 13.22 5.98
N GLY A 140 12.39 13.29 4.71
CA GLY A 140 11.49 13.58 3.60
C GLY A 140 11.05 15.04 3.48
N GLY A 141 10.12 15.32 2.56
CA GLY A 141 9.64 16.67 2.23
C GLY A 141 8.52 17.16 3.15
N ILE A 142 8.83 17.47 4.40
CA ILE A 142 7.83 18.02 5.33
C ILE A 142 7.47 19.48 5.03
N ARG A 143 6.18 19.83 5.14
CA ARG A 143 5.75 21.24 5.18
C ARG A 143 5.97 21.78 6.58
N LYS A 144 7.11 22.44 6.81
CA LYS A 144 7.60 22.83 8.15
C LYS A 144 6.60 23.60 9.01
N TYR A 145 5.68 24.37 8.41
CA TYR A 145 4.70 25.18 9.13
C TYR A 145 3.44 24.41 9.59
N GLN A 146 3.26 23.17 9.15
CA GLN A 146 2.16 22.28 9.58
C GLN A 146 2.58 21.31 10.69
N TRP A 147 3.86 21.38 11.08
CA TRP A 147 4.47 20.64 12.17
C TRP A 147 4.74 21.61 13.32
#